data_AF-A0A2E3FA18-F1
#
_entry.id   AF-A0A2E3FA18-F1
#
_cell.length_a   1.000
_cell.length_b   1.000
_cell.length_c   1.000
_cell.angle_alpha   90.00
_cell.angle_beta   90.00
_cell.angle_gamma   90.00
#
_symmetry.space_group_name_H-M   'P 1'
#
loop_
_entity.id
_entity.type
_entity.pdbx_description
1 polymer ?
#
loop_
_entity_poly.entity_id
_entity_poly.type
_entity_poly.pdbx_seq_one_letter_code
_entity_poly.pdbx_strand_id
1 'polypeptide(L)'
;MTLITAETVADMIGMSKASFLHRREDLELDRGFPCPLPTCLRPLKWRQDAVQHWLDAQGLSRTAILTEASIRAAGPNVVLMKEARQA
;
A
#
# COMPACT_ATOMS: atom_id res chain seq x y z
N MET A 1 10.88 -9.80 1.13
CA MET A 1 9.44 -9.98 0.83
C MET A 1 8.77 -10.54 2.07
N THR A 2 8.09 -9.70 2.85
CA THR A 2 7.53 -10.05 4.16
C THR A 2 6.07 -10.49 4.04
N LEU A 3 5.68 -11.51 4.80
CA LEU A 3 4.31 -12.02 4.85
C LEU A 3 3.64 -11.61 6.14
N ILE A 4 2.41 -11.10 6.05
CA ILE A 4 1.61 -10.63 7.18
C ILE A 4 0.31 -11.41 7.30
N THR A 5 -0.21 -11.53 8.52
CA THR A 5 -1.43 -12.27 8.81
C THR A 5 -2.66 -11.37 8.72
N ALA A 6 -3.85 -11.97 8.73
CA ALA A 6 -5.12 -11.24 8.76
C ALA A 6 -5.22 -10.25 9.94
N GLU A 7 -4.55 -10.57 11.06
CA GLU A 7 -4.55 -9.73 12.24
C GLU A 7 -3.73 -8.46 12.02
N THR A 8 -2.51 -8.61 11.49
CA THR A 8 -1.65 -7.49 11.13
C THR A 8 -2.31 -6.62 10.05
N VAL A 9 -2.93 -7.22 9.04
CA VAL A 9 -3.64 -6.48 7.99
C VAL A 9 -4.80 -5.68 8.58
N ALA A 10 -5.58 -6.28 9.48
CA ALA A 10 -6.71 -5.60 10.12
C ALA A 10 -6.24 -4.41 10.97
N ASP A 11 -5.13 -4.56 11.71
CA ASP A 11 -4.49 -3.47 12.46
C ASP A 11 -4.05 -2.32 11.54
N MET A 12 -3.43 -2.64 10.40
CA MET A 12 -3.01 -1.64 9.40
C MET A 12 -4.19 -0.87 8.79
N ILE A 13 -5.36 -1.50 8.66
CA ILE A 13 -6.59 -0.86 8.15
C ILE A 13 -7.35 -0.14 9.28
N GLY A 14 -6.95 -0.31 10.53
CA GLY A 14 -7.61 0.28 11.70
C GLY A 14 -8.95 -0.39 12.05
N MET A 15 -9.08 -1.69 11.80
CA MET A 15 -10.27 -2.46 12.12
C MET A 15 -9.96 -3.78 12.84
N SER A 16 -10.99 -4.37 13.47
CA SER A 16 -10.83 -5.67 14.11
C SER A 16 -10.69 -6.78 13.06
N LYS A 17 -9.90 -7.81 13.38
CA LYS A 17 -9.71 -9.02 12.57
C LYS A 17 -11.01 -9.67 12.10
N ALA A 18 -12.01 -9.78 12.98
CA ALA A 18 -13.32 -10.36 12.63
C ALA A 18 -14.04 -9.53 11.55
N SER A 19 -14.04 -8.21 11.71
CA SER A 19 -14.62 -7.26 10.74
C SER A 19 -13.88 -7.29 9.41
N PHE A 20 -12.54 -7.38 9.44
CA PHE A 20 -11.72 -7.53 8.25
C PHE A 20 -12.06 -8.81 7.48
N LEU A 21 -12.12 -9.96 8.17
CA LEU A 21 -12.45 -11.23 7.53
C LEU A 21 -13.86 -11.23 6.92
N HIS A 22 -14.83 -10.59 7.59
CA HIS A 22 -16.20 -10.47 7.08
C HIS A 22 -16.30 -9.55 5.85
N ARG A 23 -15.54 -8.45 5.83
CA ARG A 23 -15.52 -7.48 4.71
C ARG A 23 -14.48 -7.80 3.65
N ARG A 24 -13.68 -8.85 3.81
CA ARG A 24 -12.58 -9.19 2.90
C ARG A 24 -13.06 -9.40 1.47
N GLU A 25 -14.11 -10.20 1.27
CA GLU A 25 -14.66 -10.45 -0.07
C GLU A 25 -15.19 -9.17 -0.72
N ASP A 26 -15.85 -8.32 0.07
CA ASP A 26 -16.32 -7.00 -0.38
C ASP A 26 -15.13 -6.10 -0.79
N LEU A 27 -14.06 -6.06 0.01
CA LEU A 27 -12.84 -5.31 -0.30
C LEU A 27 -12.11 -5.84 -1.54
N GLU A 28 -12.10 -7.16 -1.77
CA GLU A 28 -11.51 -7.77 -2.97
C GLU A 28 -12.30 -7.42 -4.23
N LEU A 29 -13.63 -7.46 -4.16
CA LEU A 29 -14.51 -7.23 -5.31
C LEU A 29 -14.71 -5.74 -5.62
N ASP A 30 -14.97 -4.90 -4.61
CA ASP A 30 -15.29 -3.49 -4.77
C ASP A 30 -14.04 -2.60 -4.84
N ARG A 31 -13.02 -2.93 -4.02
CA ARG A 31 -11.83 -2.06 -3.82
C ARG A 31 -10.54 -2.62 -4.36
N GLY A 32 -10.58 -3.77 -5.02
CA GLY A 32 -9.39 -4.43 -5.58
C GLY A 32 -8.34 -4.77 -4.52
N PHE A 33 -8.79 -5.14 -3.32
CA PHE A 33 -7.90 -5.57 -2.24
C PHE A 33 -7.05 -6.78 -2.68
N PRO A 34 -5.76 -6.84 -2.31
CA PRO A 34 -4.88 -7.94 -2.72
C PRO A 34 -5.38 -9.29 -2.19
N CYS A 35 -5.45 -10.27 -3.08
CA CYS A 35 -5.80 -11.63 -2.72
C CYS A 35 -4.78 -12.25 -1.74
N PRO A 36 -5.23 -13.09 -0.81
CA PRO A 36 -4.33 -13.87 0.03
C PRO A 36 -3.48 -14.82 -0.79
N LEU A 37 -2.33 -15.22 -0.24
CA LEU A 37 -1.45 -16.20 -0.87
C LEU A 37 -2.16 -17.57 -0.95
N PRO A 38 -2.27 -18.16 -2.16
CA PRO A 38 -3.02 -19.41 -2.36
C PRO A 38 -2.38 -20.61 -1.65
N THR A 39 -1.08 -20.54 -1.36
CA THR A 39 -0.33 -21.61 -0.67
C THR A 39 -0.49 -21.59 0.85
N CYS A 40 -1.07 -20.53 1.42
CA CYS A 40 -1.24 -20.38 2.87
C CYS A 40 -2.72 -20.31 3.22
N LEU A 41 -3.37 -21.47 3.24
CA LEU A 41 -4.82 -21.58 3.44
C LEU A 41 -5.23 -21.33 4.90
N ARG A 42 -4.43 -21.75 5.89
CA ARG A 42 -4.61 -21.40 7.31
C ARG A 42 -3.26 -21.34 8.07
N PRO A 43 -2.91 -20.22 8.72
CA PRO A 43 -3.59 -18.93 8.67
C PRO A 43 -3.43 -18.26 7.30
N LEU A 44 -4.46 -17.52 6.85
CA LEU A 44 -4.40 -16.68 5.65
C LEU A 44 -3.27 -15.66 5.80
N LYS A 45 -2.48 -15.49 4.73
CA LYS A 45 -1.35 -14.58 4.67
C LYS A 45 -1.41 -13.72 3.43
N TRP A 46 -0.92 -12.49 3.57
CA TRP A 46 -0.78 -11.53 2.48
C TRP A 46 0.68 -11.13 2.35
N ARG A 47 1.05 -10.69 1.14
CA ARG A 47 2.32 -9.99 0.94
C ARG A 47 2.17 -8.59 1.55
N GLN A 48 3.02 -8.27 2.51
CA GLN A 48 3.01 -6.95 3.16
C GLN A 48 3.10 -5.81 2.14
N ASP A 49 3.98 -5.99 1.16
CA ASP A 49 4.20 -5.04 0.07
C ASP A 49 2.93 -4.74 -0.74
N ALA A 50 2.15 -5.78 -1.08
CA ALA A 50 0.91 -5.62 -1.83
C ALA A 50 -0.17 -4.91 -0.99
N VAL A 51 -0.28 -5.24 0.30
CA VAL A 51 -1.20 -4.56 1.22
C VAL A 51 -0.79 -3.11 1.43
N GLN A 52 0.51 -2.84 1.55
CA GLN A 52 1.05 -1.48 1.69
C GLN A 52 0.79 -0.64 0.43
N HIS A 53 1.02 -1.20 -0.76
CA HIS A 53 0.70 -0.55 -2.02
C HIS A 53 -0.80 -0.30 -2.19
N TRP A 54 -1.64 -1.24 -1.79
CA TRP A 54 -3.09 -1.04 -1.81
C TRP A 54 -3.51 0.06 -0.83
N LEU A 55 -2.95 0.09 0.39
CA LEU A 55 -3.20 1.15 1.36
C LEU A 55 -2.75 2.52 0.85
N ASP A 56 -1.59 2.58 0.18
CA ASP A 56 -1.08 3.78 -0.48
C ASP A 56 -2.01 4.26 -1.61
N ALA A 57 -2.55 3.32 -2.40
CA ALA A 57 -3.48 3.61 -3.49
C ALA A 57 -4.89 4.03 -3.00
N GLN A 58 -5.41 3.42 -1.94
CA GLN A 58 -6.73 3.73 -1.36
C GLN A 58 -6.69 5.01 -0.52
N GLY A 59 -5.58 5.24 0.16
CA GLY A 59 -5.32 6.46 0.89
C GLY A 59 -4.55 7.42 0.01
N LEU A 60 -5.24 8.07 -0.95
CA LEU A 60 -4.82 9.34 -1.57
C LEU A 60 -4.29 10.25 -0.45
N SER A 61 -3.00 10.10 -0.18
CA SER A 61 -2.18 10.89 0.71
C SER A 61 -2.69 11.12 2.13
N ARG A 62 -2.27 10.27 3.08
CA ARG A 62 -1.62 10.85 4.28
C ARG A 62 -0.13 11.15 4.05
N THR A 63 0.39 10.70 2.90
CA THR A 63 1.81 10.75 2.54
C THR A 63 2.11 11.57 1.27
N ALA A 64 1.21 12.26 0.55
CA ALA A 64 1.68 13.34 -0.36
C ALA A 64 2.48 14.41 0.41
N ILE A 65 2.25 14.55 1.72
CA ILE A 65 3.01 15.45 2.58
C ILE A 65 4.43 14.92 2.89
N LEU A 66 4.69 13.61 2.72
CA LEU A 66 6.01 13.00 2.94
C LEU A 66 6.68 12.52 1.64
N THR A 67 5.92 12.32 0.57
CA THR A 67 6.44 11.94 -0.75
C THR A 67 7.14 13.12 -1.44
N GLU A 68 6.76 14.37 -1.19
CA GLU A 68 7.63 15.51 -1.55
C GLU A 68 8.97 15.50 -0.79
N ALA A 69 9.01 14.96 0.43
CA ALA A 69 10.23 14.88 1.24
C ALA A 69 11.11 13.66 0.88
N SER A 70 10.52 12.51 0.52
CA SER A 70 11.26 11.28 0.18
C SER A 70 11.64 11.14 -1.29
N ILE A 71 10.99 11.84 -2.23
CA ILE A 71 11.49 11.97 -3.62
C ILE A 71 12.83 12.73 -3.65
N ARG A 72 13.13 13.57 -2.64
CA ARG A 72 14.43 14.24 -2.49
C ARG A 72 15.53 13.37 -1.88
N ALA A 73 15.21 12.21 -1.30
CA ALA A 73 16.17 11.42 -0.51
C ALA A 73 16.66 10.14 -1.21
N ALA A 74 16.12 9.77 -2.37
CA ALA A 74 16.48 8.53 -3.07
C ALA A 74 16.86 8.76 -4.55
N GLY A 75 18.07 9.26 -4.77
CA GLY A 75 18.85 8.97 -5.99
C GLY A 75 18.77 10.00 -7.14
N PRO A 76 19.91 10.47 -7.67
CA PRO A 76 19.97 11.53 -8.67
C PRO A 76 19.81 10.95 -10.07
N ASN A 77 18.61 10.94 -10.64
CA ASN A 77 18.49 10.83 -12.10
C ASN A 77 17.18 11.40 -12.67
N VAL A 78 16.87 12.65 -12.33
CA VAL A 78 15.95 13.47 -13.13
C VAL A 78 16.69 14.78 -13.41
N VAL A 79 17.45 14.80 -14.50
CA VAL A 79 17.97 16.03 -15.08
C VAL A 79 16.78 16.79 -15.65
N LEU A 80 16.25 17.71 -14.86
CA LEU A 80 15.26 18.69 -15.27
C LEU A 80 15.97 19.74 -16.13
N MET A 81 16.01 19.54 -17.45
CA MET A 81 16.35 20.63 -18.39
C MET A 81 15.18 21.62 -18.43
N LYS A 82 15.25 22.67 -17.61
CA LYS A 82 14.46 23.90 -17.78
C LYS A 82 15.28 25.13 -17.37
N GLU A 83 16.24 25.52 -18.20
CA GLU A 83 16.76 26.89 -18.23
C GLU A 83 16.93 27.32 -19.68
N ALA A 84 15.97 28.11 -20.20
CA ALA A 84 16.15 28.97 -21.36
C ALA A 84 14.93 29.91 -21.50
N ARG A 85 14.79 30.87 -20.58
CA ARG A 85 14.06 32.12 -20.89
C ARG A 85 14.47 33.27 -19.97
N GLN A 86 15.74 33.65 -20.06
CA GLN A 86 16.13 35.05 -19.89
C GLN A 86 17.16 35.38 -20.96
N ALA A 87 16.69 36.08 -21.99
CA ALA A 87 17.45 36.91 -22.91
C ALA A 87 16.59 38.14 -23.16
#